data_AF-A0A5E6U247-F1
#
_entry.id   AF-A0A5E6U247-F1
#
_cell.length_a   1.000
_cell.length_b   1.000
_cell.length_c   1.000
_cell.angle_alpha   90.00
_cell.angle_beta   90.00
_cell.angle_gamma   90.00
#
_symmetry.space_group_name_H-M   'P 1'
#
loop_
_entity.id
_entity.type
_entity.pdbx_description
1 polymer ?
#
loop_
_entity_poly.entity_id
_entity_poly.type
_entity_poly.pdbx_seq_one_letter_code
_entity_poly.pdbx_strand_id
1 'polypeptide(L)'
;MLNSTNKFKVQSIIFNNGEFAIASGFWDGQSDLSVACRWFEEGGMGYPQTFGKPQWMLLPEVGVDILNALDPSKAKVTLTFG
;
A
#
# COMPACT_ATOMS: atom_id res chain seq x y z
N MET A 1 4.65 -13.14 -8.76
CA MET A 1 3.92 -12.07 -9.49
C MET A 1 3.05 -11.27 -8.52
N LEU A 2 3.06 -9.94 -8.66
CA LEU A 2 2.33 -8.98 -7.83
C LEU A 2 0.85 -8.90 -8.24
N ASN A 3 0.13 -10.01 -8.05
CA ASN A 3 -1.27 -10.13 -8.45
C ASN A 3 -2.21 -9.91 -7.26
N SER A 4 -3.49 -9.74 -7.58
CA SER A 4 -4.58 -9.80 -6.62
C SER A 4 -4.57 -11.10 -5.82
N THR A 5 -4.99 -11.02 -4.56
CA THR A 5 -5.21 -12.17 -3.69
C THR A 5 -6.71 -12.34 -3.42
N ASN A 6 -7.07 -13.30 -2.57
CA ASN A 6 -8.46 -13.42 -2.13
C ASN A 6 -8.92 -12.20 -1.35
N LYS A 7 -8.03 -11.60 -0.54
CA LYS A 7 -8.36 -10.48 0.34
C LYS A 7 -8.11 -9.11 -0.25
N PHE A 8 -7.18 -8.96 -1.19
CA PHE A 8 -6.84 -7.65 -1.76
C PHE A 8 -6.84 -7.71 -3.27
N LYS A 9 -7.70 -6.90 -3.89
CA LYS A 9 -7.79 -6.75 -5.34
C LYS A 9 -6.93 -5.57 -5.75
N VAL A 10 -5.77 -5.88 -6.34
CA VAL A 10 -4.82 -4.89 -6.84
C VAL A 10 -5.46 -4.14 -8.00
N GLN A 11 -5.48 -2.82 -7.92
CA GLN A 11 -5.87 -1.92 -9.00
C GLN A 11 -4.65 -1.42 -9.76
N SER A 12 -3.63 -0.93 -9.04
CA SER A 12 -2.37 -0.50 -9.65
C SER A 12 -1.18 -0.71 -8.71
N ILE A 13 0.01 -0.88 -9.29
CA ILE A 13 1.27 -0.91 -8.56
C ILE A 13 1.81 0.52 -8.52
N ILE A 14 2.00 1.05 -7.31
CA ILE A 14 2.49 2.42 -7.06
C ILE A 14 4.02 2.42 -6.97
N PHE A 15 4.60 1.38 -6.37
CA PHE A 15 6.03 1.22 -6.19
C PHE A 15 6.43 -0.24 -6.36
N ASN A 16 7.57 -0.48 -6.98
CA ASN A 16 8.17 -1.80 -7.12
C ASN A 16 9.68 -1.67 -7.33
N ASN A 17 10.49 -2.32 -6.47
CA ASN A 17 11.95 -2.38 -6.62
C ASN A 17 12.49 -3.79 -6.89
N GLY A 18 11.64 -4.76 -7.23
CA GLY A 18 12.01 -6.16 -7.45
C GLY A 18 11.96 -7.05 -6.22
N GLU A 19 11.94 -6.46 -5.01
CA GLU A 19 11.90 -7.20 -3.73
C GLU A 19 10.71 -6.76 -2.85
N PHE A 20 10.17 -5.58 -3.12
CA PHE A 20 9.09 -4.95 -2.37
C PHE A 20 8.20 -4.16 -3.30
N ALA A 21 6.90 -4.20 -3.02
CA ALA A 21 5.91 -3.47 -3.78
C ALA A 21 4.87 -2.81 -2.88
N ILE A 22 4.37 -1.67 -3.36
CA ILE A 22 3.20 -0.97 -2.84
C ILE A 22 2.17 -0.91 -3.95
N ALA A 23 0.92 -1.22 -3.63
CA ALA A 23 -0.20 -1.21 -4.56
C ALA A 23 -1.38 -0.45 -3.99
N SER A 24 -2.15 0.22 -4.85
CA SER A 24 -3.52 0.61 -4.53
C SER A 24 -4.49 -0.49 -4.94
N GLY A 25 -5.60 -0.58 -4.23
CA GLY A 25 -6.61 -1.60 -4.50
C GLY A 25 -7.73 -1.60 -3.48
N PHE A 26 -8.55 -2.63 -3.55
CA PHE A 26 -9.71 -2.79 -2.69
C PHE A 26 -9.53 -4.01 -1.81
N TRP A 27 -9.68 -3.83 -0.50
CA TRP A 27 -9.77 -4.97 0.41
C TRP A 27 -11.14 -5.62 0.27
N ASP A 28 -11.19 -6.94 0.42
CA ASP A 28 -12.41 -7.72 0.25
C ASP A 28 -13.51 -7.23 1.21
N GLY A 29 -14.68 -6.96 0.64
CA GLY A 29 -15.82 -6.38 1.35
C GLY A 29 -15.76 -4.86 1.59
N GLN A 30 -14.72 -4.15 1.13
CA GLN A 30 -14.60 -2.69 1.25
C GLN A 30 -14.78 -2.00 -0.12
N SER A 31 -15.50 -0.88 -0.12
CA SER A 31 -15.66 -0.01 -1.29
C SER A 31 -14.52 0.99 -1.45
N ASP A 32 -13.82 1.28 -0.36
CA ASP A 32 -12.85 2.37 -0.30
C ASP A 32 -11.49 1.93 -0.84
N LEU A 33 -10.83 2.85 -1.53
CA LEU A 33 -9.51 2.61 -2.07
C LEU A 33 -8.51 2.55 -0.91
N SER A 34 -7.78 1.44 -0.84
CA SER A 34 -6.76 1.19 0.18
C SER A 34 -5.38 1.09 -0.46
N VAL A 35 -4.35 1.31 0.35
CA VAL A 35 -2.96 1.05 -0.03
C VAL A 35 -2.46 -0.16 0.75
N ALA A 36 -1.76 -1.05 0.08
CA ALA A 36 -1.16 -2.22 0.69
C ALA A 36 0.26 -2.44 0.21
N CYS A 37 1.08 -3.11 1.02
CA CYS A 37 2.45 -3.45 0.68
C CYS A 37 2.71 -4.95 0.78
N ARG A 38 3.79 -5.39 0.13
CA ARG A 38 4.25 -6.77 0.14
C ARG A 38 5.73 -6.87 -0.24
N TRP A 39 6.45 -7.73 0.45
CA TRP A 39 7.75 -8.26 0.03
C TRP A 39 7.58 -9.49 -0.85
N PHE A 40 8.40 -9.62 -1.87
CA PHE A 40 8.38 -10.73 -2.80
C PHE A 40 9.79 -10.98 -3.35
N GLU A 41 10.02 -12.17 -3.87
CA GLU A 41 11.28 -12.54 -4.49
C GLU A 41 10.98 -13.40 -5.72
N GLU A 42 11.91 -13.48 -6.65
CA GLU A 42 11.74 -14.33 -7.83
C GLU A 42 11.73 -15.81 -7.43
N GLY A 43 10.68 -16.55 -7.84
CA GLY A 43 10.51 -17.96 -7.48
C GLY A 43 10.05 -18.22 -6.04
N GLY A 44 10.01 -17.20 -5.18
CA GLY A 44 9.58 -17.33 -3.79
C GLY A 44 8.18 -16.79 -3.50
N MET A 45 7.75 -17.07 -2.27
CA MET A 45 6.41 -16.72 -1.77
C MET A 45 6.33 -15.29 -1.27
N GLY A 46 7.44 -14.77 -0.72
CA GLY A 46 7.49 -13.46 -0.10
C GLY A 46 6.68 -13.36 1.20
N TYR A 47 6.45 -12.12 1.63
CA TYR A 47 5.77 -11.80 2.89
C TYR A 47 4.81 -10.59 2.72
N PRO A 48 3.61 -10.60 3.33
CA PRO A 48 3.06 -11.67 4.15
C PRO A 48 2.56 -12.86 3.32
N GLN A 49 2.42 -14.02 3.98
CA GLN A 49 1.75 -15.18 3.41
C GLN A 49 0.85 -15.87 4.44
N THR A 50 -0.12 -16.63 3.95
CA THR A 50 -1.02 -17.43 4.79
C THR A 50 -1.26 -18.76 4.10
N PHE A 51 -0.96 -19.87 4.79
CA PHE A 51 -1.05 -21.24 4.25
C PHE A 51 -0.36 -21.43 2.90
N GLY A 52 0.85 -20.91 2.74
CA GLY A 52 1.59 -21.02 1.47
C GLY A 52 0.92 -20.26 0.32
N LYS A 53 0.08 -19.25 0.61
CA LYS A 53 -0.48 -18.32 -0.38
C LYS A 53 -0.05 -16.88 -0.06
N PRO A 54 0.48 -16.13 -1.03
CA PRO A 54 0.93 -14.79 -0.73
C PRO A 54 -0.22 -13.84 -0.43
N GLN A 55 0.03 -12.85 0.43
CA GLN A 55 -0.94 -11.87 0.88
C GLN A 55 -0.39 -10.45 0.75
N TRP A 56 -1.30 -9.49 0.84
CA TRP A 56 -0.98 -8.06 0.94
C TRP A 56 -1.18 -7.62 2.39
N MET A 57 -0.31 -6.74 2.89
CA MET A 57 -0.45 -6.08 4.19
C MET A 57 -1.05 -4.70 3.96
N LEU A 58 -2.23 -4.43 4.52
CA LEU A 58 -2.81 -3.08 4.49
C LEU A 58 -1.88 -2.10 5.20
N LEU A 59 -1.63 -0.96 4.55
CA LEU A 59 -1.02 0.18 5.21
C LEU A 59 -2.10 0.97 5.95
N PRO A 60 -1.75 1.61 7.07
CA PRO A 60 -2.69 2.48 7.77
C PRO A 60 -3.14 3.61 6.85
N GLU A 61 -4.34 4.11 7.10
CA GLU A 61 -4.79 5.34 6.44
C GLU A 61 -3.87 6.49 6.87
N VAL A 62 -3.28 7.18 5.89
CA VAL A 62 -2.43 8.34 6.12
C VAL A 62 -3.09 9.56 5.51
N GLY A 63 -3.47 10.49 6.36
CA GLY A 63 -3.86 11.83 5.96
C GLY A 63 -2.62 12.72 5.87
N VAL A 64 -2.50 13.47 4.77
CA VAL A 64 -1.49 14.52 4.62
C VAL A 64 -2.21 15.85 4.51
N ASP A 65 -2.04 16.70 5.51
CA ASP A 65 -2.49 18.10 5.45
C ASP A 65 -1.28 19.00 5.21
N ILE A 66 -1.31 19.75 4.10
CA ILE A 66 -0.27 20.69 3.71
C ILE A 66 -0.82 22.10 3.88
N LEU A 67 -0.54 22.70 5.04
CA LEU A 67 -0.93 24.07 5.34
C LEU A 67 0.07 25.04 4.71
N ASN A 68 -0.44 26.08 4.05
CA ASN A 68 0.36 27.12 3.38
C ASN A 68 1.37 26.56 2.38
N ALA A 69 0.98 25.54 1.59
CA ALA A 69 1.86 24.80 0.67
C ALA A 69 2.70 25.69 -0.29
N LEU A 70 2.23 26.90 -0.58
CA LEU A 70 2.85 27.84 -1.52
C LEU A 70 3.77 28.88 -0.85
N ASP A 71 3.81 28.96 0.49
CA ASP A 71 4.71 29.84 1.25
C ASP A 71 5.74 28.97 1.99
N PRO A 72 6.97 28.81 1.47
CA PRO A 72 7.99 27.96 2.08
C PRO A 72 8.35 28.36 3.52
N SER A 73 8.14 29.63 3.89
CA SER A 73 8.44 30.12 5.24
C SER A 73 7.36 29.73 6.28
N LYS A 74 6.17 29.33 5.81
CA LYS A 74 5.02 28.98 6.64
C LYS A 74 4.44 27.60 6.34
N ALA A 75 5.00 26.90 5.35
CA ALA A 75 4.57 25.57 4.96
C ALA A 75 4.69 24.62 6.15
N LYS A 76 3.59 23.95 6.48
CA LYS A 76 3.55 22.90 7.50
C LYS A 76 2.94 21.65 6.90
N VAL A 77 3.59 20.53 7.13
CA VAL A 77 3.08 19.21 6.77
C VAL A 77 2.65 18.52 8.07
N THR A 78 1.38 18.14 8.14
CA THR A 78 0.85 17.31 9.22
C THR A 78 0.53 15.94 8.66
N LEU A 79 1.10 14.92 9.30
CA LEU A 79 0.80 13.52 9.00
C LEU A 79 -0.12 12.99 10.10
N THR A 80 -1.28 12.46 9.73
CA THR A 80 -2.20 11.79 10.64
C THR A 80 -2.30 10.32 10.26
N PHE A 81 -2.28 9.45 11.27
CA PHE A 81 -2.43 8.01 11.11
C PHE A 81 -3.74 7.59 11.77
N GLY A 82 -4.60 6.89 11.03
CA GLY A 82 -5.86 6.29 11.52
C GLY A 82 -5.66 4.96 12.22
#